data_AF-A0A5C5BBB1-F1
#
_entry.id   AF-A0A5C5BBB1-F1
#
_cell.length_a   1.000
_cell.length_b   1.000
_cell.length_c   1.000
_cell.angle_alpha   90.00
_cell.angle_beta   90.00
_cell.angle_gamma   90.00
#
_symmetry.space_group_name_H-M   'P 1'
#
loop_
_entity.id
_entity.type
_entity.pdbx_description
1 polymer ?
#
loop_
_entity_poly.entity_id
_entity_poly.type
_entity_poly.pdbx_seq_one_letter_code
_entity_poly.pdbx_strand_id
1 'polypeptide(L)'
;MHRRLRLATAALALAVGALTACSGFAELPADPAASASPGALVAGDLPDVILSGDTAGTLAVSASQEFFTTAGIVVLTPADEASQVRAASIAMLLGVPALVMGDGADDAVATELTRLGTHTVLVVDGAEVPELGEDRPLLRAVQAPRELSALQVVLGHDLAGEEVIQPEDAVEAIADAQAPFDWLLTTESTQTPSPDASAPALADLPGLPPVLATARLADTVTVSDGGAHQVAALGTARAAGSAVVVTDEPVLADSAASAQIYGLQPTRAVGVGDVGTLEALSYEVAVAATGTQLPGGGQLLLPGSVYVGVRGTAGSGFPDWDALASTAGQIADGEGVPTAEVITTVVTSSRGRSGTYSARAELAAIRDVVADAQERGVMVLLAFQPGRESFLDQVQAYADVLGSPNVGLVLEPRWRLAESETPESHSGTFGDAEVAGVVDWLADLTRDAALPPKLVVVRSPVDASAMVTSRPEVNLVVQVDGGAVTPASDVPGAPAAVSAGQVWEGAVVPGPAWWGWWQGANAVSLGELQALNPAPVVVTSGS
;
A
#
# COMPACT_ATOMS: atom_id res chain seq x y z
N MET A 1 96.57 -42.06 2.81
CA MET A 1 95.81 -41.34 3.86
C MET A 1 95.04 -40.22 3.17
N HIS A 2 93.72 -40.17 3.40
CA HIS A 2 92.76 -39.04 3.34
C HIS A 2 93.18 -37.74 2.59
N ARG A 3 92.36 -37.00 1.85
CA ARG A 3 90.91 -36.78 1.74
C ARG A 3 90.80 -35.67 0.66
N ARG A 4 89.94 -35.79 -0.36
CA ARG A 4 88.67 -35.05 -0.54
C ARG A 4 88.76 -33.58 -1.03
N LEU A 5 87.92 -33.33 -2.07
CA LEU A 5 87.22 -32.08 -2.44
C LEU A 5 88.09 -30.94 -3.01
N ARG A 6 87.66 -30.06 -3.92
CA ARG A 6 86.54 -29.82 -4.88
C ARG A 6 86.86 -28.41 -5.47
N LEU A 7 86.11 -27.98 -6.50
CA LEU A 7 85.99 -26.60 -7.03
C LEU A 7 87.10 -26.17 -8.01
N ALA A 8 86.84 -25.45 -9.11
CA ALA A 8 85.63 -24.81 -9.62
C ALA A 8 85.78 -24.64 -11.15
N THR A 9 84.69 -24.84 -11.89
CA THR A 9 84.55 -24.35 -13.27
C THR A 9 83.49 -23.25 -13.30
N ALA A 10 83.87 -22.19 -13.99
CA ALA A 10 83.21 -20.91 -14.09
C ALA A 10 82.12 -20.85 -15.18
N ALA A 11 81.38 -19.73 -15.14
CA ALA A 11 80.62 -19.08 -16.22
C ALA A 11 79.32 -19.79 -16.67
N LEU A 12 78.10 -19.24 -16.44
CA LEU A 12 77.52 -17.98 -16.96
C LEU A 12 77.56 -17.99 -18.50
N ALA A 13 76.51 -17.95 -19.31
CA ALA A 13 75.05 -17.82 -19.29
C ALA A 13 74.58 -18.47 -20.64
N LEU A 14 73.32 -18.84 -20.92
CA LEU A 14 72.19 -17.96 -21.22
C LEU A 14 70.95 -18.82 -21.61
N ALA A 15 69.79 -18.44 -21.06
CA ALA A 15 68.42 -18.54 -21.58
C ALA A 15 67.83 -19.91 -22.00
N VAL A 16 66.76 -20.35 -21.33
CA VAL A 16 65.35 -20.17 -21.76
C VAL A 16 64.40 -20.79 -20.71
N GLY A 17 63.49 -19.96 -20.18
CA GLY A 17 62.08 -20.30 -19.96
C GLY A 17 61.65 -21.21 -18.79
N ALA A 18 61.23 -20.60 -17.67
CA ALA A 18 59.96 -20.92 -17.01
C ALA A 18 59.62 -19.81 -15.98
N LEU A 19 58.73 -18.91 -16.38
CA LEU A 19 57.98 -18.05 -15.48
C LEU A 19 56.99 -18.92 -14.71
N THR A 20 57.30 -19.24 -13.46
CA THR A 20 56.29 -19.68 -12.49
C THR A 20 55.70 -18.43 -11.84
N ALA A 21 54.49 -18.06 -12.28
CA ALA A 21 53.64 -17.12 -11.58
C ALA A 21 53.41 -17.62 -10.14
N CYS A 22 53.65 -16.74 -9.17
CA CYS A 22 53.27 -16.96 -7.78
C CYS A 22 51.75 -16.77 -7.67
N SER A 23 50.98 -17.85 -7.68
CA SER A 23 49.64 -17.84 -7.08
C SER A 23 49.81 -18.05 -5.58
N GLY A 24 49.79 -16.95 -4.83
CA GLY A 24 49.79 -16.98 -3.37
C GLY A 24 48.43 -17.41 -2.85
N PHE A 25 48.18 -18.72 -2.78
CA PHE A 25 47.16 -19.27 -1.90
C PHE A 25 47.76 -19.40 -0.50
N ALA A 26 47.32 -18.57 0.43
CA ALA A 26 47.55 -18.78 1.86
C ALA A 26 46.34 -19.49 2.44
N GLU A 27 46.50 -20.76 2.84
CA GLU A 27 45.55 -21.42 3.75
C GLU A 27 45.59 -20.67 5.09
N LEU A 28 44.50 -19.97 5.40
CA LEU A 28 44.31 -19.40 6.73
C LEU A 28 43.95 -20.54 7.71
N PRO A 29 44.56 -20.59 8.90
CA PRO A 29 44.17 -21.56 9.92
C PRO A 29 42.71 -21.33 10.34
N ALA A 30 42.01 -22.41 10.67
CA ALA A 30 40.64 -22.35 11.17
C ALA A 30 40.56 -21.38 12.37
N ASP A 31 39.62 -20.44 12.31
CA ASP A 31 39.38 -19.50 13.40
C ASP A 31 39.15 -20.27 14.72
N PRO A 32 39.68 -19.78 15.86
CA PRO A 32 39.32 -20.33 17.16
C PRO A 32 37.80 -20.28 17.30
N ALA A 33 37.21 -21.23 18.02
CA ALA A 33 35.76 -21.32 18.24
C ALA A 33 35.23 -20.02 18.88
N ALA A 34 34.89 -19.05 18.04
CA ALA A 34 34.20 -17.84 18.42
C ALA A 34 32.80 -18.24 18.86
N SER A 35 32.32 -17.62 19.93
CA SER A 35 30.91 -17.64 20.29
C SER A 35 30.08 -17.44 19.03
N ALA A 36 29.19 -18.40 18.70
CA ALA A 36 28.40 -18.33 17.48
C ALA A 36 27.68 -16.97 17.42
N SER A 37 28.01 -16.17 16.41
CA SER A 37 27.41 -14.85 16.20
C SER A 37 26.18 -15.02 15.28
N PRO A 38 25.17 -14.15 15.39
CA PRO A 38 24.05 -14.12 14.45
C PRO A 38 24.53 -13.98 13.01
N GLY A 39 23.96 -14.75 12.09
CA GLY A 39 24.28 -14.67 10.66
C GLY A 39 23.94 -13.30 10.08
N ALA A 40 22.81 -12.74 10.53
CA ALA A 40 22.43 -11.35 10.34
C ALA A 40 21.60 -10.83 11.52
N LEU A 41 21.49 -9.50 11.62
CA LEU A 41 20.62 -8.80 12.55
C LEU A 41 19.66 -7.92 11.77
N VAL A 42 18.37 -8.14 11.95
CA VAL A 42 17.33 -7.31 11.32
C VAL A 42 17.24 -5.94 11.99
N ALA A 43 16.88 -4.92 11.22
CA ALA A 43 16.50 -3.63 11.76
C ALA A 43 15.04 -3.70 12.25
N GLY A 44 14.80 -3.30 13.50
CA GLY A 44 13.45 -3.22 14.07
C GLY A 44 13.10 -1.78 14.44
N ASP A 45 11.80 -1.51 14.65
CA ASP A 45 11.29 -0.22 15.11
C ASP A 45 11.65 0.97 14.19
N LEU A 46 11.48 0.77 12.89
CA LEU A 46 11.66 1.78 11.86
C LEU A 46 10.29 2.28 11.35
N PRO A 47 10.19 3.53 10.87
CA PRO A 47 8.95 4.04 10.29
C PRO A 47 8.59 3.33 8.98
N ASP A 48 7.38 3.54 8.50
CA ASP A 48 6.96 3.10 7.16
C ASP A 48 7.83 3.78 6.09
N VAL A 49 8.08 3.08 4.99
CA VAL A 49 8.97 3.56 3.91
C VAL A 49 8.57 2.99 2.56
N ILE A 50 8.87 3.69 1.47
CA ILE A 50 8.85 3.14 0.11
C ILE A 50 10.30 3.02 -0.37
N LEU A 51 10.71 1.82 -0.76
CA LEU A 51 12.05 1.57 -1.27
C LEU A 51 12.24 2.25 -2.62
N SER A 52 13.36 2.95 -2.74
CA SER A 52 13.79 3.56 -4.02
C SER A 52 14.76 2.64 -4.76
N GLY A 53 14.61 2.53 -6.08
CA GLY A 53 15.54 1.80 -6.95
C GLY A 53 14.96 1.59 -8.34
N ASP A 54 15.75 1.87 -9.39
CA ASP A 54 15.35 1.72 -10.79
C ASP A 54 15.84 0.38 -11.40
N THR A 55 16.69 -0.35 -10.67
CA THR A 55 17.32 -1.60 -11.11
C THR A 55 17.28 -2.63 -10.00
N ALA A 56 17.44 -3.92 -10.34
CA ALA A 56 17.47 -5.00 -9.36
C ALA A 56 18.57 -4.80 -8.30
N GLY A 57 19.75 -4.32 -8.71
CA GLY A 57 20.85 -4.00 -7.81
C GLY A 57 20.58 -2.85 -6.85
N THR A 58 20.06 -1.73 -7.36
CA THR A 58 19.75 -0.58 -6.51
C THR A 58 18.63 -0.89 -5.52
N LEU A 59 17.60 -1.61 -5.97
CA LEU A 59 16.49 -2.03 -5.12
C LEU A 59 16.89 -3.08 -4.07
N ALA A 60 17.75 -4.04 -4.43
CA ALA A 60 18.29 -5.02 -3.47
C ALA A 60 19.15 -4.37 -2.38
N VAL A 61 19.97 -3.38 -2.74
CA VAL A 61 20.73 -2.58 -1.75
C VAL A 61 19.79 -1.80 -0.84
N SER A 62 18.76 -1.15 -1.40
CA SER A 62 17.73 -0.42 -0.66
C SER A 62 17.02 -1.33 0.36
N ALA A 63 16.61 -2.53 -0.06
CA ALA A 63 16.00 -3.53 0.81
C ALA A 63 16.97 -4.02 1.92
N SER A 64 18.25 -4.23 1.60
CA SER A 64 19.25 -4.63 2.58
C SER A 64 19.49 -3.55 3.65
N GLN A 65 19.52 -2.27 3.24
CA GLN A 65 19.65 -1.12 4.13
C GLN A 65 18.46 -0.99 5.07
N GLU A 66 17.28 -1.29 4.55
CA GLU A 66 16.04 -1.22 5.29
C GLU A 66 15.92 -2.37 6.30
N PHE A 67 16.13 -3.60 5.86
CA PHE A 67 15.82 -4.77 6.70
C PHE A 67 16.97 -5.24 7.59
N PHE A 68 18.23 -4.90 7.30
CA PHE A 68 19.38 -5.46 8.02
C PHE A 68 20.33 -4.39 8.56
N THR A 69 20.71 -4.52 9.83
CA THR A 69 21.75 -3.68 10.46
C THR A 69 23.15 -4.26 10.27
N THR A 70 23.26 -5.59 10.33
CA THR A 70 24.53 -6.32 10.11
C THR A 70 24.24 -7.65 9.42
N ALA A 71 25.14 -8.12 8.58
CA ALA A 71 25.08 -9.45 8.00
C ALA A 71 26.51 -9.98 7.74
N GLY A 72 26.90 -11.02 8.48
CA GLY A 72 28.21 -11.66 8.31
C GLY A 72 28.30 -12.49 7.02
N ILE A 73 27.14 -13.00 6.58
CA ILE A 73 26.95 -13.72 5.32
C ILE A 73 25.98 -12.91 4.44
N VAL A 74 26.30 -12.75 3.16
CA VAL A 74 25.43 -12.14 2.14
C VAL A 74 25.40 -13.02 0.90
N VAL A 75 24.25 -13.15 0.26
CA VAL A 75 24.11 -13.85 -1.02
C VAL A 75 24.34 -12.85 -2.15
N LEU A 76 25.27 -13.13 -3.07
CA LEU A 76 25.51 -12.34 -4.28
C LEU A 76 24.98 -13.08 -5.50
N THR A 77 24.26 -12.38 -6.37
CA THR A 77 23.71 -12.92 -7.61
C THR A 77 23.95 -11.98 -8.78
N PRO A 78 24.14 -12.47 -10.01
CA PRO A 78 24.02 -11.63 -11.20
C PRO A 78 22.60 -11.08 -11.38
N ALA A 79 22.47 -10.09 -12.27
CA ALA A 79 21.22 -9.40 -12.57
C ALA A 79 20.17 -10.24 -13.34
N ASP A 80 20.51 -11.42 -13.85
CA ASP A 80 19.50 -12.27 -14.49
C ASP A 80 18.50 -12.84 -13.48
N GLU A 81 17.25 -12.90 -13.89
CA GLU A 81 16.12 -13.23 -13.03
C GLU A 81 16.17 -14.66 -12.48
N ALA A 82 16.62 -15.64 -13.28
CA ALA A 82 16.76 -17.02 -12.86
C ALA A 82 17.73 -17.17 -11.68
N SER A 83 18.87 -16.49 -11.74
CA SER A 83 19.84 -16.46 -10.65
C SER A 83 19.29 -15.72 -9.43
N GLN A 84 18.53 -14.64 -9.63
CA GLN A 84 17.89 -13.91 -8.53
C GLN A 84 16.85 -14.75 -7.78
N VAL A 85 16.02 -15.53 -8.48
CA VAL A 85 15.02 -16.43 -7.86
C VAL A 85 15.71 -17.46 -6.94
N ARG A 86 16.81 -18.03 -7.43
CA ARG A 86 17.61 -18.97 -6.66
C ARG A 86 18.28 -18.30 -5.47
N ALA A 87 18.84 -17.11 -5.66
CA ALA A 87 19.47 -16.33 -4.60
C ALA A 87 18.48 -15.91 -3.51
N ALA A 88 17.28 -15.48 -3.90
CA ALA A 88 16.18 -15.15 -3.00
C ALA A 88 15.81 -16.37 -2.14
N SER A 89 15.69 -17.56 -2.72
CA SER A 89 15.42 -18.80 -1.97
C SER A 89 16.48 -19.11 -0.93
N ILE A 90 17.76 -18.99 -1.31
CA ILE A 90 18.87 -19.22 -0.39
C ILE A 90 18.92 -18.16 0.73
N ALA A 91 18.67 -16.89 0.38
CA ALA A 91 18.57 -15.79 1.33
C ALA A 91 17.42 -16.00 2.32
N MET A 92 16.24 -16.40 1.84
CA MET A 92 15.07 -16.73 2.65
C MET A 92 15.36 -17.88 3.61
N LEU A 93 16.03 -18.94 3.16
CA LEU A 93 16.44 -20.06 4.00
C LEU A 93 17.37 -19.60 5.13
N LEU A 94 18.45 -18.90 4.77
CA LEU A 94 19.50 -18.49 5.71
C LEU A 94 19.11 -17.31 6.60
N GLY A 95 18.10 -16.53 6.20
CA GLY A 95 17.71 -15.29 6.87
C GLY A 95 18.77 -14.18 6.71
N VAL A 96 19.35 -14.04 5.52
CA VAL A 96 20.40 -13.06 5.19
C VAL A 96 20.01 -12.27 3.93
N PRO A 97 20.58 -11.08 3.67
CA PRO A 97 20.24 -10.32 2.48
C PRO A 97 20.79 -10.95 1.19
N ALA A 98 20.07 -10.74 0.08
CA ALA A 98 20.52 -11.02 -1.28
C ALA A 98 20.80 -9.69 -2.01
N LEU A 99 22.02 -9.54 -2.53
CA LEU A 99 22.44 -8.37 -3.30
C LEU A 99 22.72 -8.76 -4.75
N VAL A 100 22.32 -7.89 -5.67
CA VAL A 100 22.44 -8.11 -7.11
C VAL A 100 23.63 -7.31 -7.66
N MET A 101 24.52 -8.01 -8.35
CA MET A 101 25.68 -7.47 -9.05
C MET A 101 25.32 -7.11 -10.49
N GLY A 102 25.99 -6.09 -11.05
CA GLY A 102 25.74 -5.57 -12.39
C GLY A 102 24.81 -4.36 -12.40
N ASP A 103 24.45 -3.91 -13.60
CA ASP A 103 23.55 -2.76 -13.86
C ASP A 103 23.93 -1.47 -13.12
N GLY A 104 25.23 -1.26 -12.89
CA GLY A 104 25.77 -0.07 -12.22
C GLY A 104 25.64 -0.07 -10.69
N ALA A 105 25.23 -1.19 -10.08
CA ALA A 105 25.06 -1.30 -8.62
C ALA A 105 26.34 -1.72 -7.87
N ASP A 106 27.41 -2.11 -8.56
CA ASP A 106 28.60 -2.75 -7.98
C ASP A 106 29.23 -1.94 -6.83
N ASP A 107 29.40 -0.62 -7.02
CA ASP A 107 29.95 0.28 -6.00
C ASP A 107 29.00 0.41 -4.79
N ALA A 108 27.69 0.42 -5.03
CA ALA A 108 26.68 0.47 -3.98
C ALA A 108 26.67 -0.84 -3.18
N VAL A 109 26.81 -1.99 -3.85
CA VAL A 109 26.94 -3.30 -3.21
C VAL A 109 28.22 -3.37 -2.37
N ALA A 110 29.36 -2.91 -2.88
CA ALA A 110 30.61 -2.88 -2.11
C ALA A 110 30.51 -2.01 -0.85
N THR A 111 29.83 -0.86 -0.97
CA THR A 111 29.54 0.04 0.16
C THR A 111 28.62 -0.65 1.18
N GLU A 112 27.60 -1.36 0.69
CA GLU A 112 26.63 -2.05 1.53
C GLU A 112 27.23 -3.25 2.28
N LEU A 113 28.05 -4.08 1.63
CA LEU A 113 28.83 -5.14 2.28
C LEU A 113 29.74 -4.59 3.39
N THR A 114 30.28 -3.39 3.17
CA THR A 114 31.10 -2.69 4.17
C THR A 114 30.26 -2.29 5.39
N ARG A 115 29.07 -1.71 5.16
CA ARG A 115 28.10 -1.29 6.20
C ARG A 115 27.64 -2.49 7.04
N LEU A 116 27.28 -3.59 6.38
CA LEU A 116 26.80 -4.82 7.02
C LEU A 116 27.87 -5.55 7.84
N GLY A 117 29.15 -5.23 7.64
CA GLY A 117 30.26 -5.93 8.29
C GLY A 117 30.47 -7.34 7.73
N THR A 118 30.15 -7.56 6.45
CA THR A 118 30.20 -8.87 5.81
C THR A 118 31.63 -9.39 5.71
N HIS A 119 31.80 -10.67 6.04
CA HIS A 119 33.08 -11.39 5.93
C HIS A 119 32.99 -12.58 4.98
N THR A 120 31.79 -13.04 4.65
CA THR A 120 31.56 -14.17 3.75
C THR A 120 30.46 -13.83 2.75
N VAL A 121 30.74 -14.08 1.48
CA VAL A 121 29.74 -13.95 0.41
C VAL A 121 29.47 -15.31 -0.21
N LEU A 122 28.20 -15.66 -0.35
CA LEU A 122 27.76 -16.84 -1.07
C LEU A 122 27.43 -16.44 -2.50
N VAL A 123 28.23 -16.90 -3.45
CA VAL A 123 28.19 -16.50 -4.86
C VAL A 123 27.29 -17.45 -5.63
N VAL A 124 26.15 -16.94 -6.07
CA VAL A 124 25.18 -17.63 -6.93
C VAL A 124 25.55 -17.39 -8.39
N ASP A 125 25.57 -18.47 -9.18
CA ASP A 125 25.74 -18.44 -10.63
C ASP A 125 26.93 -17.63 -11.15
N GLY A 126 28.00 -17.57 -10.36
CA GLY A 126 29.25 -16.90 -10.74
C GLY A 126 29.19 -15.37 -10.68
N ALA A 127 28.30 -14.80 -9.86
CA ALA A 127 28.27 -13.36 -9.60
C ALA A 127 29.68 -12.81 -9.31
N GLU A 128 29.99 -11.64 -9.86
CA GLU A 128 31.27 -10.98 -9.60
C GLU A 128 31.36 -10.59 -8.12
N VAL A 129 32.52 -10.83 -7.50
CA VAL A 129 32.76 -10.43 -6.11
C VAL A 129 33.46 -9.07 -6.12
N PRO A 130 32.84 -8.01 -5.58
CA PRO A 130 33.43 -6.69 -5.61
C PRO A 130 34.68 -6.62 -4.71
N GLU A 131 35.67 -5.83 -5.14
CA GLU A 131 36.81 -5.50 -4.30
C GLU A 131 36.38 -4.48 -3.23
N LEU A 132 36.63 -4.80 -1.96
CA LEU A 132 36.44 -3.84 -0.87
C LEU A 132 37.68 -2.94 -0.76
N GLY A 133 37.50 -1.71 -0.25
CA GLY A 133 38.59 -0.74 -0.09
C GLY A 133 39.81 -1.29 0.68
N GLU A 134 40.98 -0.70 0.41
CA GLU A 134 42.31 -1.23 0.81
C GLU A 134 42.48 -1.54 2.32
N ASP A 135 41.67 -0.94 3.20
CA ASP A 135 41.75 -1.10 4.66
C ASP A 135 40.84 -2.22 5.24
N ARG A 136 40.20 -3.04 4.39
CA ARG A 136 39.25 -4.08 4.84
C ARG A 136 39.79 -5.52 4.67
N PRO A 137 39.37 -6.46 5.54
CA PRO A 137 39.71 -7.87 5.37
C PRO A 137 39.11 -8.43 4.08
N LEU A 138 39.82 -9.36 3.45
CA LEU A 138 39.37 -10.06 2.25
C LEU A 138 38.03 -10.77 2.50
N LEU A 139 37.09 -10.63 1.56
CA LEU A 139 35.84 -11.40 1.56
C LEU A 139 36.14 -12.87 1.30
N ARG A 140 35.62 -13.76 2.16
CA ARG A 140 35.58 -15.20 1.87
C ARG A 140 34.46 -15.46 0.87
N ALA A 141 34.81 -15.67 -0.39
CA ALA A 141 33.86 -16.08 -1.42
C ALA A 141 33.65 -17.60 -1.40
N VAL A 142 32.40 -18.03 -1.20
CA VAL A 142 31.98 -19.43 -1.26
C VAL A 142 31.02 -19.57 -2.44
N GLN A 143 31.26 -20.52 -3.35
CA GLN A 143 30.38 -20.74 -4.50
C GLN A 143 29.15 -21.53 -4.08
N ALA A 144 27.96 -21.15 -4.57
CA ALA A 144 26.71 -21.88 -4.41
C ALA A 144 26.54 -22.88 -5.58
N PRO A 145 26.88 -24.17 -5.42
CA PRO A 145 26.86 -25.13 -6.52
C PRO A 145 25.45 -25.32 -7.06
N ARG A 146 25.28 -25.51 -8.36
CA ARG A 146 23.95 -25.76 -8.97
C ARG A 146 23.32 -27.07 -8.54
N GLU A 147 24.12 -28.10 -8.28
CA GLU A 147 23.60 -29.39 -7.82
C GLU A 147 23.11 -29.29 -6.38
N LEU A 148 21.83 -29.64 -6.14
CA LEU A 148 21.17 -29.56 -4.84
C LEU A 148 21.97 -30.27 -3.73
N SER A 149 22.49 -31.47 -3.98
CA SER A 149 23.30 -32.23 -3.01
C SER A 149 24.57 -31.49 -2.59
N ALA A 150 25.25 -30.85 -3.55
CA ALA A 150 26.45 -30.06 -3.28
C ALA A 150 26.12 -28.76 -2.55
N LEU A 151 25.00 -28.12 -2.88
CA LEU A 151 24.53 -26.95 -2.16
C LEU A 151 24.18 -27.27 -0.70
N GLN A 152 23.47 -28.36 -0.43
CA GLN A 152 23.15 -28.79 0.94
C GLN A 152 24.41 -28.94 1.81
N VAL A 153 25.50 -29.47 1.24
CA VAL A 153 26.80 -29.56 1.93
C VAL A 153 27.40 -28.17 2.21
N VAL A 154 27.36 -27.26 1.24
CA VAL A 154 27.87 -25.88 1.41
C VAL A 154 27.06 -25.12 2.47
N LEU A 155 25.73 -25.25 2.44
CA LEU A 155 24.83 -24.58 3.38
C LEU A 155 24.84 -25.22 4.77
N GLY A 156 25.18 -26.51 4.86
CA GLY A 156 25.05 -27.29 6.09
C GLY A 156 23.58 -27.53 6.47
N HIS A 157 22.69 -27.60 5.49
CA HIS A 157 21.25 -27.76 5.69
C HIS A 157 20.67 -28.76 4.69
N ASP A 158 19.74 -29.59 5.17
CA ASP A 158 18.98 -30.50 4.31
C ASP A 158 17.84 -29.72 3.64
N LEU A 159 17.65 -29.92 2.34
CA LEU A 159 16.59 -29.29 1.57
C LEU A 159 15.59 -30.36 1.10
N ALA A 160 14.30 -30.07 1.22
CA ALA A 160 13.19 -30.92 0.81
C ALA A 160 13.14 -31.13 -0.72
N GLY A 161 13.61 -30.15 -1.50
CA GLY A 161 13.68 -30.25 -2.94
C GLY A 161 13.81 -28.90 -3.66
N GLU A 162 13.56 -28.94 -4.96
CA GLU A 162 13.46 -27.78 -5.84
C GLU A 162 12.04 -27.70 -6.39
N GLU A 163 11.50 -26.49 -6.43
CA GLU A 163 10.24 -26.15 -7.07
C GLU A 163 10.55 -25.33 -8.33
N VAL A 164 9.95 -25.74 -9.45
CA VAL A 164 10.15 -25.09 -10.74
C VAL A 164 8.99 -24.16 -11.00
N ILE A 165 9.29 -22.88 -11.20
CA ILE A 165 8.32 -21.83 -11.52
C ILE A 165 8.59 -21.23 -12.89
N GLN A 166 7.58 -20.55 -13.44
CA GLN A 166 7.81 -19.69 -14.59
C GLN A 166 8.47 -18.39 -14.13
N PRO A 167 9.36 -17.77 -14.95
CA PRO A 167 9.99 -16.51 -14.60
C PRO A 167 8.99 -15.40 -14.27
N GLU A 168 7.88 -15.30 -15.00
CA GLU A 168 6.83 -14.31 -14.75
C GLU A 168 6.14 -14.45 -13.39
N ASP A 169 6.16 -15.64 -12.79
CA ASP A 169 5.54 -15.93 -11.50
C ASP A 169 6.54 -15.74 -10.33
N ALA A 170 7.77 -15.26 -10.59
CA ALA A 170 8.83 -15.18 -9.60
C ALA A 170 8.49 -14.33 -8.37
N VAL A 171 7.85 -13.17 -8.59
CA VAL A 171 7.45 -12.27 -7.50
C VAL A 171 6.36 -12.92 -6.64
N GLU A 172 5.34 -13.47 -7.27
CA GLU A 172 4.23 -14.14 -6.58
C GLU A 172 4.72 -15.37 -5.79
N ALA A 173 5.59 -16.19 -6.40
CA ALA A 173 6.16 -17.36 -5.74
C ALA A 173 6.98 -17.00 -4.48
N ILE A 174 7.69 -15.86 -4.50
CA ILE A 174 8.42 -15.36 -3.32
C ILE A 174 7.45 -14.84 -2.25
N ALA A 175 6.37 -14.17 -2.67
CA ALA A 175 5.35 -13.67 -1.75
C ALA A 175 4.64 -14.81 -1.02
N ASP A 176 4.20 -15.81 -1.77
CA ASP A 176 3.44 -16.97 -1.29
C ASP A 176 4.28 -18.00 -0.52
N ALA A 177 5.61 -17.98 -0.68
CA ALA A 177 6.51 -18.93 -0.02
C ALA A 177 6.25 -18.98 1.49
N GLN A 178 6.09 -20.15 2.11
CA GLN A 178 5.84 -20.26 3.55
C GLN A 178 7.04 -20.88 4.29
N ALA A 179 7.26 -20.44 5.53
CA ALA A 179 8.25 -21.05 6.40
C ALA A 179 7.77 -22.45 6.87
N PRO A 180 8.69 -23.42 7.12
CA PRO A 180 10.14 -23.32 7.01
C PRO A 180 10.59 -23.36 5.53
N PHE A 181 11.41 -22.39 5.10
CA PHE A 181 11.88 -22.26 3.71
C PHE A 181 12.91 -23.34 3.31
N ASP A 182 12.61 -24.61 3.53
CA ASP A 182 13.50 -25.76 3.38
C ASP A 182 13.59 -26.27 1.93
N TRP A 183 13.32 -25.42 0.94
CA TRP A 183 13.25 -25.74 -0.48
C TRP A 183 13.78 -24.57 -1.34
N LEU A 184 14.01 -24.80 -2.62
CA LEU A 184 14.50 -23.77 -3.55
C LEU A 184 13.51 -23.51 -4.68
N LEU A 185 13.24 -22.23 -4.97
CA LEU A 185 12.67 -21.83 -6.26
C LEU A 185 13.75 -21.89 -7.33
N THR A 186 13.38 -22.44 -8.48
CA THR A 186 14.19 -22.49 -9.69
C THR A 186 13.32 -22.16 -10.89
N THR A 187 13.93 -21.65 -11.96
CA THR A 187 13.25 -21.47 -13.24
C THR A 187 13.76 -22.49 -14.25
N GLU A 188 12.95 -22.87 -15.24
CA GLU A 188 13.40 -23.79 -16.29
C GLU A 188 14.60 -23.20 -17.05
N SER A 189 15.80 -23.70 -16.74
CA SER A 189 17.01 -23.35 -17.48
C SER A 189 17.01 -24.01 -18.85
N THR A 190 17.01 -23.21 -19.91
CA THR A 190 17.26 -23.66 -21.29
C THR A 190 18.72 -24.06 -21.55
N GLN A 191 19.60 -23.90 -20.56
CA GLN A 191 21.00 -24.31 -20.65
C GLN A 191 21.17 -25.77 -20.24
N THR A 192 21.39 -26.62 -21.25
CA THR A 192 21.90 -27.98 -21.04
C THR A 192 23.20 -27.93 -20.24
N PRO A 193 23.34 -28.66 -19.13
CA PRO A 193 24.59 -28.69 -18.38
C PRO A 193 25.71 -29.15 -19.31
N SER A 194 26.81 -28.40 -19.31
CA SER A 194 27.99 -28.76 -20.09
C SER A 194 28.57 -30.07 -19.51
N PRO A 195 28.66 -31.17 -20.29
CA PRO A 195 29.03 -32.49 -19.76
C PRO A 195 30.50 -32.61 -19.32
N ASP A 196 31.31 -31.57 -19.51
CA ASP A 196 32.77 -31.59 -19.28
C ASP A 196 33.23 -30.97 -17.95
N ALA A 197 32.33 -30.46 -17.10
CA ALA A 197 32.69 -30.03 -15.75
C ALA A 197 32.62 -31.23 -14.79
N SER A 198 33.79 -31.78 -14.41
CA SER A 198 33.85 -32.75 -13.31
C SER A 198 33.34 -32.09 -12.03
N ALA A 199 32.21 -32.55 -11.50
CA ALA A 199 31.68 -32.03 -10.25
C ALA A 199 32.70 -32.26 -9.11
N PRO A 200 32.98 -31.24 -8.28
CA PRO A 200 33.87 -31.39 -7.14
C PRO A 200 33.32 -32.46 -6.18
N ALA A 201 34.22 -33.19 -5.52
CA ALA A 201 33.79 -34.17 -4.51
C ALA A 201 33.15 -33.44 -3.33
N LEU A 202 32.00 -33.93 -2.85
CA LEU A 202 31.24 -33.31 -1.75
C LEU A 202 32.10 -33.05 -0.50
N ALA A 203 33.05 -33.94 -0.19
CA ALA A 203 33.93 -33.83 0.97
C ALA A 203 34.90 -32.64 0.91
N ASP A 204 35.15 -32.10 -0.28
CA ASP A 204 36.11 -31.01 -0.51
C ASP A 204 35.42 -29.64 -0.63
N LEU A 205 34.09 -29.58 -0.49
CA LEU A 205 33.33 -28.33 -0.61
C LEU A 205 33.52 -27.45 0.64
N PRO A 206 33.84 -26.15 0.48
CA PRO A 206 33.96 -25.24 1.60
C PRO A 206 32.56 -24.93 2.17
N GLY A 207 32.25 -25.47 3.35
CA GLY A 207 31.03 -25.12 4.08
C GLY A 207 31.01 -23.66 4.55
N LEU A 208 29.80 -23.11 4.71
CA LEU A 208 29.57 -21.81 5.33
C LEU A 208 30.06 -21.81 6.80
N PRO A 209 30.51 -20.66 7.32
CA PRO A 209 30.84 -20.55 8.74
C PRO A 209 29.59 -20.82 9.60
N PRO A 210 29.74 -21.45 10.78
CA PRO A 210 28.62 -21.68 11.67
C PRO A 210 28.11 -20.34 12.24
N VAL A 211 26.85 -20.02 11.96
CA VAL A 211 26.18 -18.81 12.45
C VAL A 211 24.87 -19.17 13.14
N LEU A 212 24.43 -18.33 14.07
CA LEU A 212 23.09 -18.46 14.64
C LEU A 212 22.05 -17.99 13.61
N ALA A 213 20.89 -18.65 13.59
CA ALA A 213 19.76 -18.24 12.76
C ALA A 213 19.33 -16.81 13.09
N THR A 214 19.02 -16.04 12.06
CA THR A 214 18.50 -14.68 12.18
C THR A 214 17.16 -14.69 12.90
N ALA A 215 17.01 -13.85 13.92
CA ALA A 215 15.70 -13.57 14.52
C ALA A 215 14.90 -12.68 13.55
N ARG A 216 13.77 -13.20 13.07
CA ARG A 216 12.96 -12.57 12.02
C ARG A 216 11.92 -11.61 12.60
N LEU A 217 11.56 -10.61 11.79
CA LEU A 217 10.41 -9.73 12.01
C LEU A 217 9.11 -10.54 12.01
N ALA A 218 8.09 -10.04 12.70
CA ALA A 218 6.79 -10.69 12.81
C ALA A 218 5.60 -9.77 12.49
N ASP A 219 5.82 -8.46 12.46
CA ASP A 219 4.80 -7.40 12.43
C ASP A 219 5.03 -6.41 11.28
N THR A 220 5.83 -6.79 10.27
CA THR A 220 6.11 -5.98 9.08
C THR A 220 5.51 -6.63 7.84
N VAL A 221 4.83 -5.82 7.03
CA VAL A 221 4.37 -6.20 5.70
C VAL A 221 5.09 -5.37 4.64
N THR A 222 5.47 -6.04 3.56
CA THR A 222 6.00 -5.44 2.34
C THR A 222 4.91 -5.50 1.28
N VAL A 223 4.49 -4.35 0.77
CA VAL A 223 3.52 -4.24 -0.33
C VAL A 223 4.28 -3.99 -1.63
N SER A 224 4.01 -4.78 -2.65
CA SER A 224 4.67 -4.75 -3.95
C SER A 224 3.63 -4.62 -5.07
N ASP A 225 3.95 -3.83 -6.09
CA ASP A 225 3.17 -3.72 -7.34
C ASP A 225 3.37 -4.90 -8.31
N GLY A 226 4.17 -5.92 -7.93
CA GLY A 226 4.52 -7.04 -8.80
C GLY A 226 5.48 -6.67 -9.93
N GLY A 227 6.09 -5.48 -9.89
CA GLY A 227 6.93 -4.96 -10.94
C GLY A 227 8.21 -5.77 -11.19
N ALA A 228 8.84 -5.52 -12.35
CA ALA A 228 10.12 -6.13 -12.70
C ALA A 228 11.22 -5.75 -11.71
N HIS A 229 12.28 -6.58 -11.64
CA HIS A 229 13.49 -6.35 -10.84
C HIS A 229 13.32 -6.43 -9.31
N GLN A 230 12.19 -6.90 -8.80
CA GLN A 230 11.90 -6.93 -7.37
C GLN A 230 12.31 -8.22 -6.64
N VAL A 231 12.61 -9.29 -7.40
CA VAL A 231 12.88 -10.64 -6.89
C VAL A 231 13.89 -10.66 -5.72
N ALA A 232 15.08 -10.06 -5.88
CA ALA A 232 16.08 -10.06 -4.82
C ALA A 232 15.70 -9.19 -3.61
N ALA A 233 15.00 -8.07 -3.84
CA ALA A 233 14.54 -7.17 -2.79
C ALA A 233 13.44 -7.82 -1.94
N LEU A 234 12.45 -8.46 -2.59
CA LEU A 234 11.38 -9.20 -1.91
C LEU A 234 11.92 -10.45 -1.21
N GLY A 235 12.87 -11.18 -1.82
CA GLY A 235 13.58 -12.27 -1.16
C GLY A 235 14.32 -11.82 0.10
N THR A 236 14.94 -10.64 0.06
CA THR A 236 15.57 -10.01 1.23
C THR A 236 14.54 -9.64 2.31
N ALA A 237 13.38 -9.11 1.93
CA ALA A 237 12.28 -8.81 2.85
C ALA A 237 11.76 -10.09 3.54
N ARG A 238 11.50 -11.17 2.77
CA ARG A 238 11.09 -12.48 3.30
C ARG A 238 12.18 -13.09 4.20
N ALA A 239 13.45 -12.94 3.84
CA ALA A 239 14.58 -13.39 4.66
C ALA A 239 14.61 -12.69 6.03
N ALA A 240 14.28 -11.40 6.08
CA ALA A 240 14.16 -10.63 7.31
C ALA A 240 12.90 -10.97 8.13
N GLY A 241 11.91 -11.65 7.55
CA GLY A 241 10.64 -11.97 8.20
C GLY A 241 9.46 -11.10 7.81
N SER A 242 9.65 -10.14 6.90
CA SER A 242 8.55 -9.36 6.35
C SER A 242 7.61 -10.29 5.57
N ALA A 243 6.31 -10.17 5.80
CA ALA A 243 5.32 -10.72 4.87
C ALA A 243 5.36 -9.92 3.56
N VAL A 244 5.04 -10.54 2.43
CA VAL A 244 4.94 -9.81 1.16
C VAL A 244 3.51 -9.98 0.65
N VAL A 245 2.91 -8.86 0.26
CA VAL A 245 1.59 -8.80 -0.37
C VAL A 245 1.77 -8.11 -1.72
N VAL A 246 1.35 -8.78 -2.78
CA VAL A 246 1.45 -8.28 -4.15
C VAL A 246 0.08 -7.78 -4.57
N THR A 247 0.01 -6.56 -5.12
CA THR A 247 -1.23 -5.96 -5.64
C THR A 247 -0.90 -4.85 -6.63
N ASP A 248 -1.60 -4.82 -7.77
CA ASP A 248 -1.45 -3.79 -8.81
C ASP A 248 -2.47 -2.64 -8.67
N GLU A 249 -3.27 -2.67 -7.61
CA GLU A 249 -4.24 -1.66 -7.24
C GLU A 249 -3.93 -1.11 -5.83
N PRO A 250 -4.51 0.04 -5.41
CA PRO A 250 -4.46 0.46 -4.02
C PRO A 250 -4.95 -0.67 -3.09
N VAL A 251 -4.34 -0.81 -1.92
CA VAL A 251 -4.57 -1.96 -1.02
C VAL A 251 -6.04 -2.12 -0.66
N LEU A 252 -6.76 -1.00 -0.45
CA LEU A 252 -8.18 -1.02 -0.09
C LEU A 252 -9.11 -1.35 -1.27
N ALA A 253 -8.64 -1.23 -2.51
CA ALA A 253 -9.37 -1.64 -3.70
C ALA A 253 -9.25 -3.17 -3.93
N ASP A 254 -8.10 -3.75 -3.58
CA ASP A 254 -7.88 -5.20 -3.67
C ASP A 254 -8.34 -5.93 -2.39
N SER A 255 -9.48 -6.60 -2.50
CA SER A 255 -10.05 -7.38 -1.40
C SER A 255 -9.16 -8.54 -0.93
N ALA A 256 -8.34 -9.11 -1.81
CA ALA A 256 -7.42 -10.19 -1.46
C ALA A 256 -6.23 -9.63 -0.67
N ALA A 257 -5.62 -8.54 -1.15
CA ALA A 257 -4.54 -7.85 -0.44
C ALA A 257 -5.00 -7.35 0.95
N SER A 258 -6.17 -6.70 1.01
CA SER A 258 -6.78 -6.27 2.27
C SER A 258 -6.99 -7.43 3.25
N ALA A 259 -7.49 -8.57 2.77
CA ALA A 259 -7.70 -9.76 3.60
C ALA A 259 -6.39 -10.40 4.10
N GLN A 260 -5.34 -10.41 3.26
CA GLN A 260 -4.02 -10.87 3.66
C GLN A 260 -3.44 -9.97 4.76
N ILE A 261 -3.49 -8.65 4.58
CA ILE A 261 -3.00 -7.67 5.57
C ILE A 261 -3.78 -7.79 6.89
N TYR A 262 -5.10 -7.97 6.83
CA TYR A 262 -5.92 -8.27 8.01
C TYR A 262 -5.45 -9.55 8.72
N GLY A 263 -5.10 -10.62 7.98
CA GLY A 263 -4.57 -11.85 8.57
C GLY A 263 -3.20 -11.67 9.24
N LEU A 264 -2.38 -10.77 8.71
CA LEU A 264 -1.01 -10.50 9.17
C LEU A 264 -0.95 -9.58 10.39
N GLN A 265 -1.92 -8.68 10.56
CA GLN A 265 -1.93 -7.65 11.62
C GLN A 265 -0.59 -6.87 11.72
N PRO A 266 -0.07 -6.30 10.61
CA PRO A 266 1.20 -5.59 10.63
C PRO A 266 1.08 -4.28 11.41
N THR A 267 2.16 -3.90 12.09
CA THR A 267 2.33 -2.56 12.68
C THR A 267 3.22 -1.66 11.82
N ARG A 268 3.72 -2.20 10.70
CA ARG A 268 4.68 -1.52 9.81
C ARG A 268 4.48 -1.93 8.36
N ALA A 269 4.55 -0.95 7.45
CA ALA A 269 4.46 -1.11 6.00
C ALA A 269 5.78 -0.72 5.29
N VAL A 270 6.19 -1.53 4.31
CA VAL A 270 7.30 -1.24 3.39
C VAL A 270 6.80 -1.35 1.96
N GLY A 271 6.86 -0.28 1.19
CA GLY A 271 6.47 -0.26 -0.22
C GLY A 271 7.61 -0.62 -1.17
N VAL A 272 7.31 -1.34 -2.25
CA VAL A 272 8.27 -1.67 -3.32
C VAL A 272 7.59 -1.48 -4.68
N GLY A 273 8.16 -0.62 -5.53
CA GLY A 273 7.56 -0.27 -6.82
C GLY A 273 6.55 0.88 -6.74
N ASP A 274 5.60 0.91 -7.67
CA ASP A 274 4.55 1.93 -7.77
C ASP A 274 3.36 1.61 -6.86
N VAL A 275 3.57 1.77 -5.55
CA VAL A 275 2.54 1.56 -4.51
C VAL A 275 1.90 2.87 -4.05
N GLY A 276 1.97 3.92 -4.88
CA GLY A 276 1.47 5.25 -4.56
C GLY A 276 2.36 6.05 -3.60
N THR A 277 1.74 6.95 -2.82
CA THR A 277 2.48 7.78 -1.85
C THR A 277 2.63 7.05 -0.51
N LEU A 278 3.70 7.34 0.23
CA LEU A 278 3.92 6.75 1.55
C LEU A 278 2.75 7.01 2.50
N GLU A 279 2.17 8.22 2.46
CA GLU A 279 1.02 8.59 3.29
C GLU A 279 -0.21 7.74 2.97
N ALA A 280 -0.49 7.50 1.68
CA ALA A 280 -1.57 6.62 1.25
C ALA A 280 -1.33 5.16 1.65
N LEU A 281 -0.15 4.61 1.33
CA LEU A 281 0.20 3.22 1.67
C LEU A 281 0.08 2.96 3.18
N SER A 282 0.63 3.85 4.01
CA SER A 282 0.60 3.71 5.47
C SER A 282 -0.83 3.72 6.00
N TYR A 283 -1.67 4.62 5.49
CA TYR A 283 -3.09 4.70 5.81
C TYR A 283 -3.84 3.43 5.38
N GLU A 284 -3.66 2.99 4.14
CA GLU A 284 -4.38 1.84 3.58
C GLU A 284 -4.02 0.53 4.29
N VAL A 285 -2.74 0.30 4.59
CA VAL A 285 -2.31 -0.87 5.38
C VAL A 285 -2.91 -0.83 6.78
N ALA A 286 -2.93 0.33 7.45
CA ALA A 286 -3.54 0.49 8.76
C ALA A 286 -5.05 0.19 8.74
N VAL A 287 -5.77 0.69 7.73
CA VAL A 287 -7.21 0.43 7.55
C VAL A 287 -7.47 -1.05 7.24
N ALA A 288 -6.70 -1.64 6.33
CA ALA A 288 -6.81 -3.06 5.98
C ALA A 288 -6.59 -3.97 7.20
N ALA A 289 -5.62 -3.63 8.05
CA ALA A 289 -5.35 -4.36 9.29
C ALA A 289 -6.54 -4.33 10.28
N THR A 290 -7.44 -3.33 10.20
CA THR A 290 -8.64 -3.32 11.07
C THR A 290 -9.70 -4.34 10.65
N GLY A 291 -9.77 -4.69 9.36
CA GLY A 291 -10.86 -5.48 8.78
C GLY A 291 -12.25 -4.81 8.87
N THR A 292 -12.31 -3.52 9.22
CA THR A 292 -13.58 -2.79 9.37
C THR A 292 -14.18 -2.52 8.01
N GLN A 293 -15.35 -3.09 7.73
CA GLN A 293 -16.04 -2.91 6.45
C GLN A 293 -17.04 -1.76 6.46
N LEU A 294 -17.21 -1.15 5.30
CA LEU A 294 -18.25 -0.15 5.03
C LEU A 294 -19.62 -0.82 4.76
N PRO A 295 -20.73 -0.09 4.94
CA PRO A 295 -22.01 -0.44 4.34
C PRO A 295 -21.85 -0.72 2.84
N GLY A 296 -22.32 -1.88 2.38
CA GLY A 296 -22.08 -2.38 1.02
C GLY A 296 -20.96 -3.42 0.91
N GLY A 297 -20.14 -3.58 1.96
CA GLY A 297 -19.00 -4.49 1.99
C GLY A 297 -17.70 -3.82 1.54
N GLY A 298 -16.57 -4.49 1.83
CA GLY A 298 -15.25 -3.96 1.52
C GLY A 298 -14.86 -2.74 2.37
N GLN A 299 -13.73 -2.11 2.02
CA GLN A 299 -13.17 -0.96 2.75
C GLN A 299 -12.96 0.28 1.86
N LEU A 300 -13.38 0.21 0.60
CA LEU A 300 -13.38 1.33 -0.35
C LEU A 300 -14.81 1.85 -0.53
N LEU A 301 -14.98 3.18 -0.61
CA LEU A 301 -16.28 3.80 -0.92
C LEU A 301 -16.57 3.81 -2.43
N LEU A 302 -15.64 4.39 -3.21
CA LEU A 302 -15.79 4.68 -4.63
C LEU A 302 -14.46 4.42 -5.35
N PRO A 303 -14.48 3.95 -6.62
CA PRO A 303 -15.66 3.53 -7.40
C PRO A 303 -16.29 2.22 -6.89
N GLY A 304 -17.48 1.90 -7.41
CA GLY A 304 -18.09 0.56 -7.23
C GLY A 304 -19.39 0.53 -6.42
N SER A 305 -19.68 1.57 -5.63
CA SER A 305 -20.93 1.69 -4.88
C SER A 305 -21.78 2.86 -5.35
N VAL A 306 -23.11 2.68 -5.36
CA VAL A 306 -24.08 3.77 -5.51
C VAL A 306 -24.80 3.97 -4.18
N TYR A 307 -24.61 5.12 -3.55
CA TYR A 307 -25.25 5.46 -2.29
C TYR A 307 -26.62 6.07 -2.54
N VAL A 308 -27.67 5.38 -2.10
CA VAL A 308 -29.05 5.82 -2.32
C VAL A 308 -29.67 6.14 -0.99
N GLY A 309 -30.10 7.40 -0.80
CA GLY A 309 -30.53 7.86 0.50
C GLY A 309 -31.85 8.62 0.57
N VAL A 310 -32.46 8.53 1.74
CA VAL A 310 -33.64 9.31 2.13
C VAL A 310 -33.25 10.20 3.28
N ARG A 311 -33.63 11.47 3.19
CA ARG A 311 -33.40 12.47 4.22
C ARG A 311 -34.41 12.34 5.35
N GLY A 312 -33.96 12.46 6.59
CA GLY A 312 -34.78 12.45 7.79
C GLY A 312 -34.23 13.36 8.89
N THR A 313 -34.97 13.48 9.99
CA THR A 313 -34.55 14.23 11.19
C THR A 313 -34.45 13.28 12.38
N ALA A 314 -33.36 13.39 13.16
CA ALA A 314 -33.18 12.57 14.35
C ALA A 314 -34.26 12.88 15.42
N GLY A 315 -34.77 11.85 16.09
CA GLY A 315 -35.73 11.99 17.20
C GLY A 315 -37.19 12.23 16.78
N SER A 316 -37.51 12.44 15.51
CA SER A 316 -38.88 12.61 14.99
C SER A 316 -39.41 11.40 14.20
N GLY A 317 -38.81 10.23 14.39
CA GLY A 317 -39.00 9.05 13.54
C GLY A 317 -38.08 9.14 12.33
N PHE A 318 -36.96 8.42 12.40
CA PHE A 318 -36.06 8.25 11.24
C PHE A 318 -36.73 7.32 10.21
N PRO A 319 -36.45 7.43 8.89
CA PRO A 319 -37.11 6.60 7.87
C PRO A 319 -37.12 5.11 8.19
N ASP A 320 -38.18 4.46 7.74
CA ASP A 320 -38.30 3.00 7.75
C ASP A 320 -37.11 2.40 6.99
N TRP A 321 -36.22 1.73 7.74
CA TRP A 321 -34.99 1.15 7.24
C TRP A 321 -35.25 0.15 6.10
N ASP A 322 -36.36 -0.60 6.16
CA ASP A 322 -36.71 -1.59 5.14
C ASP A 322 -37.15 -0.89 3.85
N ALA A 323 -37.90 0.21 3.97
CA ALA A 323 -38.29 1.05 2.83
C ALA A 323 -37.08 1.74 2.19
N LEU A 324 -36.10 2.17 3.01
CA LEU A 324 -34.85 2.75 2.52
C LEU A 324 -34.03 1.70 1.75
N ALA A 325 -33.86 0.50 2.30
CA ALA A 325 -33.15 -0.59 1.62
C ALA A 325 -33.86 -0.99 0.31
N SER A 326 -35.19 -1.06 0.31
CA SER A 326 -35.95 -1.31 -0.93
C SER A 326 -35.77 -0.21 -1.96
N THR A 327 -35.68 1.05 -1.54
CA THR A 327 -35.46 2.20 -2.43
C THR A 327 -34.06 2.14 -3.04
N ALA A 328 -33.05 1.81 -2.24
CA ALA A 328 -31.67 1.62 -2.70
C ALA A 328 -31.57 0.51 -3.74
N GLY A 329 -32.20 -0.66 -3.49
CA GLY A 329 -32.26 -1.74 -4.47
C GLY A 329 -32.98 -1.35 -5.77
N GLN A 330 -34.01 -0.51 -5.70
CA GLN A 330 -34.73 -0.05 -6.90
C GLN A 330 -33.96 1.00 -7.73
N ILE A 331 -33.14 1.83 -7.09
CA ILE A 331 -32.38 2.92 -7.73
C ILE A 331 -30.97 2.47 -8.16
N ALA A 332 -30.49 1.32 -7.72
CA ALA A 332 -29.17 0.85 -8.12
C ALA A 332 -29.19 -0.63 -8.52
N ASP A 333 -30.32 -1.10 -9.05
CA ASP A 333 -30.50 -2.48 -9.56
C ASP A 333 -30.03 -3.59 -8.60
N GLY A 334 -30.26 -3.39 -7.29
CA GLY A 334 -29.86 -4.30 -6.22
C GLY A 334 -28.47 -4.05 -5.63
N GLU A 335 -27.66 -3.19 -6.21
CA GLU A 335 -26.28 -2.88 -5.77
C GLU A 335 -26.18 -1.57 -4.95
N GLY A 336 -27.32 -0.97 -4.63
CA GLY A 336 -27.38 0.31 -3.91
C GLY A 336 -27.06 0.16 -2.43
N VAL A 337 -26.15 0.99 -1.93
CA VAL A 337 -25.89 1.11 -0.49
C VAL A 337 -26.97 2.00 0.13
N PRO A 338 -27.83 1.47 1.01
CA PRO A 338 -28.85 2.27 1.67
C PRO A 338 -28.20 3.38 2.51
N THR A 339 -28.70 4.60 2.37
CA THR A 339 -28.08 5.79 2.97
C THR A 339 -29.10 6.67 3.71
N ALA A 340 -28.76 7.04 4.93
CA ALA A 340 -29.57 7.80 5.86
C ALA A 340 -29.03 9.23 5.93
N GLU A 341 -29.68 10.19 5.27
CA GLU A 341 -29.28 11.58 5.38
C GLU A 341 -29.95 12.25 6.59
N VAL A 342 -29.21 12.47 7.67
CA VAL A 342 -29.72 12.97 8.95
C VAL A 342 -29.51 14.47 9.05
N ILE A 343 -30.59 15.26 9.10
CA ILE A 343 -30.49 16.69 9.39
C ILE A 343 -29.89 16.87 10.80
N THR A 344 -28.64 17.33 10.84
CA THR A 344 -27.81 17.40 12.05
C THR A 344 -27.71 18.83 12.56
N THR A 345 -27.62 19.79 11.64
CA THR A 345 -27.86 21.21 11.92
C THR A 345 -28.85 21.78 10.92
N VAL A 346 -29.74 22.64 11.38
CA VAL A 346 -30.84 23.20 10.58
C VAL A 346 -30.91 24.71 10.77
N VAL A 347 -31.07 25.46 9.68
CA VAL A 347 -31.26 26.90 9.79
C VAL A 347 -32.63 27.22 10.38
N THR A 348 -32.65 28.14 11.35
CA THR A 348 -33.85 28.58 12.06
C THR A 348 -34.13 30.06 11.82
N SER A 349 -35.40 30.45 11.80
CA SER A 349 -35.82 31.86 11.63
C SER A 349 -35.36 32.79 12.76
N SER A 350 -35.17 32.25 13.98
CA SER A 350 -34.62 33.00 15.11
C SER A 350 -33.12 32.70 15.30
N ARG A 351 -32.40 33.61 15.95
CA ARG A 351 -30.97 33.43 16.30
C ARG A 351 -30.69 32.22 17.19
N GLY A 352 -31.71 31.69 17.87
CA GLY A 352 -31.54 30.64 18.87
C GLY A 352 -30.59 31.04 20.00
N ARG A 353 -30.10 30.04 20.74
CA ARG A 353 -29.15 30.24 21.86
C ARG A 353 -27.72 30.50 21.39
N SER A 354 -27.34 29.96 20.24
CA SER A 354 -26.01 30.10 19.64
C SER A 354 -25.78 31.46 18.98
N GLY A 355 -26.85 32.20 18.64
CA GLY A 355 -26.73 33.44 17.88
C GLY A 355 -26.50 33.23 16.38
N THR A 356 -26.38 31.98 15.93
CA THR A 356 -25.91 31.63 14.57
C THR A 356 -27.03 31.38 13.57
N TYR A 357 -28.30 31.44 14.00
CA TYR A 357 -29.46 31.01 13.20
C TYR A 357 -29.39 29.54 12.77
N SER A 358 -28.61 28.71 13.46
CA SER A 358 -28.54 27.27 13.22
C SER A 358 -28.78 26.53 14.54
N ALA A 359 -29.76 25.64 14.54
CA ALA A 359 -30.06 24.75 15.66
C ALA A 359 -29.39 23.40 15.41
N ARG A 360 -28.84 22.81 16.48
CA ARG A 360 -28.16 21.52 16.44
C ARG A 360 -29.06 20.43 17.00
N ALA A 361 -29.04 19.26 16.38
CA ALA A 361 -29.59 18.05 16.98
C ALA A 361 -28.82 17.68 18.27
N GLU A 362 -29.48 16.98 19.18
CA GLU A 362 -28.80 16.45 20.36
C GLU A 362 -27.87 15.30 19.95
N LEU A 363 -26.61 15.35 20.35
CA LEU A 363 -25.60 14.35 19.99
C LEU A 363 -26.04 12.92 20.37
N ALA A 364 -26.74 12.76 21.50
CA ALA A 364 -27.27 11.47 21.93
C ALA A 364 -28.27 10.88 20.90
N ALA A 365 -29.16 11.72 20.35
CA ALA A 365 -30.12 11.26 19.35
C ALA A 365 -29.44 10.88 18.03
N ILE A 366 -28.36 11.58 17.64
CA ILE A 366 -27.54 11.20 16.47
C ILE A 366 -26.83 9.87 16.72
N ARG A 367 -26.26 9.67 17.91
CA ARG A 367 -25.58 8.42 18.27
C ARG A 367 -26.52 7.21 18.18
N ASP A 368 -27.75 7.36 18.65
CA ASP A 368 -28.76 6.30 18.57
C ASP A 368 -29.07 5.93 17.10
N VAL A 369 -29.24 6.92 16.21
CA VAL A 369 -29.47 6.69 14.77
C VAL A 369 -28.26 6.03 14.10
N VAL A 370 -27.04 6.44 14.44
CA VAL A 370 -25.81 5.86 13.88
C VAL A 370 -25.64 4.40 14.28
N ALA A 371 -25.90 4.06 15.54
CA ALA A 371 -25.84 2.69 16.03
C ALA A 371 -26.87 1.79 15.31
N ASP A 372 -28.12 2.24 15.22
CA ASP A 372 -29.19 1.51 14.51
C ASP A 372 -28.85 1.29 13.03
N ALA A 373 -28.28 2.31 12.37
CA ALA A 373 -27.87 2.24 10.97
C ALA A 373 -26.70 1.26 10.77
N GLN A 374 -25.73 1.25 11.68
CA GLN A 374 -24.57 0.38 11.60
C GLN A 374 -24.95 -1.10 11.66
N GLU A 375 -25.86 -1.47 12.57
CA GLU A 375 -26.37 -2.85 12.68
C GLU A 375 -27.08 -3.34 11.40
N ARG A 376 -27.55 -2.41 10.58
CA ARG A 376 -28.34 -2.68 9.37
C ARG A 376 -27.55 -2.53 8.08
N GLY A 377 -26.25 -2.21 8.16
CA GLY A 377 -25.43 -1.95 6.98
C GLY A 377 -25.91 -0.71 6.21
N VAL A 378 -26.31 0.35 6.92
CA VAL A 378 -26.77 1.61 6.35
C VAL A 378 -25.70 2.69 6.54
N MET A 379 -25.36 3.40 5.48
CA MET A 379 -24.50 4.59 5.52
C MET A 379 -25.28 5.74 6.14
N VAL A 380 -24.67 6.53 7.02
CA VAL A 380 -25.27 7.74 7.59
C VAL A 380 -24.54 8.96 7.08
N LEU A 381 -25.26 9.92 6.52
CA LEU A 381 -24.70 11.21 6.13
C LEU A 381 -25.28 12.31 7.02
N LEU A 382 -24.42 12.92 7.83
CA LEU A 382 -24.81 14.03 8.71
C LEU A 382 -24.91 15.31 7.88
N ALA A 383 -26.13 15.85 7.74
CA ALA A 383 -26.40 17.04 6.94
C ALA A 383 -26.31 18.32 7.76
N PHE A 384 -25.51 19.27 7.29
CA PHE A 384 -25.21 20.52 7.97
C PHE A 384 -25.74 21.73 7.20
N GLN A 385 -26.54 22.54 7.90
CA GLN A 385 -26.99 23.85 7.46
C GLN A 385 -26.35 24.91 8.38
N PRO A 386 -25.27 25.57 7.93
CA PRO A 386 -24.32 26.24 8.83
C PRO A 386 -24.89 27.52 9.48
N GLY A 387 -25.84 28.18 8.81
CA GLY A 387 -26.25 29.53 9.22
C GLY A 387 -25.01 30.45 9.24
N ARG A 388 -24.79 31.14 10.36
CA ARG A 388 -23.62 32.01 10.56
C ARG A 388 -22.39 31.29 11.12
N GLU A 389 -22.55 30.07 11.59
CA GLU A 389 -21.42 29.26 12.07
C GLU A 389 -20.60 28.71 10.91
N SER A 390 -19.33 28.36 11.15
CA SER A 390 -18.55 27.64 10.13
C SER A 390 -18.95 26.17 10.05
N PHE A 391 -18.82 25.54 8.89
CA PHE A 391 -19.01 24.10 8.76
C PHE A 391 -18.07 23.32 9.69
N LEU A 392 -16.80 23.72 9.77
CA LEU A 392 -15.80 23.03 10.58
C LEU A 392 -16.19 22.99 12.06
N ASP A 393 -16.62 24.12 12.64
CA ASP A 393 -17.06 24.18 14.04
C ASP A 393 -18.27 23.28 14.31
N GLN A 394 -19.18 23.17 13.32
CA GLN A 394 -20.34 22.30 13.44
C GLN A 394 -19.97 20.83 13.33
N VAL A 395 -19.14 20.47 12.36
CA VAL A 395 -18.69 19.10 12.13
C VAL A 395 -17.89 18.58 13.32
N GLN A 396 -16.97 19.39 13.86
CA GLN A 396 -16.17 19.04 15.05
C GLN A 396 -17.03 18.75 16.28
N ALA A 397 -18.21 19.36 16.41
CA ALA A 397 -19.12 19.08 17.51
C ALA A 397 -19.69 17.64 17.48
N TYR A 398 -19.54 16.93 16.37
CA TYR A 398 -19.98 15.55 16.15
C TYR A 398 -18.81 14.58 15.90
N ALA A 399 -17.57 14.94 16.28
CA ALA A 399 -16.39 14.11 16.08
C ALA A 399 -16.53 12.67 16.62
N ASP A 400 -17.23 12.49 17.75
CA ASP A 400 -17.49 11.19 18.36
C ASP A 400 -18.24 10.23 17.41
N VAL A 401 -19.31 10.71 16.76
CA VAL A 401 -20.08 9.88 15.81
C VAL A 401 -19.40 9.77 14.45
N LEU A 402 -18.56 10.75 14.08
CA LEU A 402 -17.74 10.67 12.86
C LEU A 402 -16.61 9.63 12.98
N GLY A 403 -16.28 9.23 14.21
CA GLY A 403 -15.41 8.08 14.49
C GLY A 403 -16.01 6.73 14.08
N SER A 404 -17.29 6.65 13.72
CA SER A 404 -17.93 5.41 13.24
C SER A 404 -17.70 5.21 11.74
N PRO A 405 -17.37 3.99 11.25
CA PRO A 405 -16.98 3.75 9.86
C PRO A 405 -18.10 4.09 8.85
N ASN A 406 -19.37 3.89 9.23
CA ASN A 406 -20.53 4.11 8.38
C ASN A 406 -21.07 5.55 8.42
N VAL A 407 -20.27 6.55 8.80
CA VAL A 407 -20.72 7.94 8.94
C VAL A 407 -19.90 8.89 8.06
N GLY A 408 -20.59 9.61 7.19
CA GLY A 408 -20.08 10.70 6.34
C GLY A 408 -20.86 12.01 6.55
N LEU A 409 -20.66 12.97 5.64
CA LEU A 409 -21.18 14.34 5.74
C LEU A 409 -21.99 14.75 4.51
N VAL A 410 -23.00 15.61 4.73
CA VAL A 410 -23.56 16.49 3.68
C VAL A 410 -23.38 17.94 4.11
N LEU A 411 -22.68 18.72 3.30
CA LEU A 411 -22.58 20.17 3.47
C LEU A 411 -23.65 20.83 2.58
N GLU A 412 -24.50 21.68 3.15
CA GLU A 412 -25.49 22.47 2.41
C GLU A 412 -25.14 23.97 2.42
N PRO A 413 -24.30 24.45 1.51
CA PRO A 413 -23.75 25.79 1.58
C PRO A 413 -24.75 26.90 1.24
N ARG A 414 -25.86 26.55 0.55
CA ARG A 414 -26.98 27.47 0.32
C ARG A 414 -27.53 28.11 1.60
N TRP A 415 -27.35 27.45 2.76
CA TRP A 415 -27.80 27.94 4.05
C TRP A 415 -26.74 28.76 4.81
N ARG A 416 -25.62 29.09 4.16
CA ARG A 416 -24.60 29.97 4.73
C ARG A 416 -25.12 31.39 4.80
N LEU A 417 -24.97 32.00 5.96
CA LEU A 417 -25.36 33.38 6.27
C LEU A 417 -24.12 34.19 6.60
N ALA A 418 -23.92 35.32 5.93
CA ALA A 418 -22.96 36.32 6.37
C ALA A 418 -23.39 36.98 7.70
N GLU A 419 -22.48 37.70 8.34
CA GLU A 419 -22.69 38.29 9.68
C GLU A 419 -23.89 39.25 9.74
N SER A 420 -24.25 39.90 8.63
CA SER A 420 -25.42 40.78 8.52
C SER A 420 -26.68 40.10 7.99
N GLU A 421 -26.58 38.90 7.41
CA GLU A 421 -27.68 38.23 6.72
C GLU A 421 -28.64 37.50 7.67
N THR A 422 -29.85 37.27 7.19
CA THR A 422 -30.89 36.52 7.89
C THR A 422 -31.40 35.40 6.99
N PRO A 423 -32.05 34.35 7.55
CA PRO A 423 -32.61 33.27 6.73
C PRO A 423 -33.57 33.74 5.62
N GLU A 424 -34.21 34.89 5.78
CA GLU A 424 -35.17 35.46 4.81
C GLU A 424 -34.47 36.27 3.69
N SER A 425 -33.20 36.64 3.88
CA SER A 425 -32.41 37.44 2.94
C SER A 425 -30.95 37.01 3.05
N HIS A 426 -30.57 36.03 2.23
CA HIS A 426 -29.22 35.46 2.20
C HIS A 426 -28.77 35.16 0.76
N SER A 427 -27.46 35.25 0.53
CA SER A 427 -26.84 34.90 -0.75
C SER A 427 -26.34 33.46 -0.83
N GLY A 428 -26.23 32.74 0.31
CA GLY A 428 -25.71 31.37 0.36
C GLY A 428 -24.24 31.27 -0.06
N THR A 429 -23.48 32.35 0.12
CA THR A 429 -22.07 32.40 -0.31
C THR A 429 -21.17 31.80 0.77
N PHE A 430 -20.32 30.86 0.38
CA PHE A 430 -19.26 30.27 1.19
C PHE A 430 -17.99 30.19 0.32
N GLY A 431 -16.82 30.07 0.94
CA GLY A 431 -15.56 29.95 0.23
C GLY A 431 -15.06 28.52 0.19
N ASP A 432 -14.37 28.15 -0.90
CA ASP A 432 -13.81 26.80 -1.09
C ASP A 432 -12.87 26.37 0.06
N ALA A 433 -12.17 27.34 0.66
CA ALA A 433 -11.32 27.12 1.83
C ALA A 433 -12.07 26.56 3.06
N GLU A 434 -13.37 26.85 3.18
CA GLU A 434 -14.20 26.32 4.27
C GLU A 434 -14.45 24.81 4.11
N VAL A 435 -14.69 24.36 2.86
CA VAL A 435 -14.84 22.93 2.55
C VAL A 435 -13.51 22.21 2.67
N ALA A 436 -12.42 22.80 2.16
CA ALA A 436 -11.08 22.23 2.29
C ALA A 436 -10.71 22.00 3.76
N GLY A 437 -11.00 22.97 4.66
CA GLY A 437 -10.76 22.81 6.09
C GLY A 437 -11.56 21.68 6.74
N VAL A 438 -12.80 21.41 6.28
CA VAL A 438 -13.59 20.25 6.73
C VAL A 438 -12.98 18.94 6.22
N VAL A 439 -12.59 18.89 4.95
CA VAL A 439 -11.96 17.72 4.32
C VAL A 439 -10.65 17.37 5.02
N ASP A 440 -9.77 18.35 5.25
CA ASP A 440 -8.49 18.14 5.93
C ASP A 440 -8.68 17.61 7.35
N TRP A 441 -9.56 18.25 8.13
CA TRP A 441 -9.84 17.81 9.49
C TRP A 441 -10.45 16.40 9.55
N LEU A 442 -11.37 16.09 8.62
CA LEU A 442 -12.00 14.77 8.56
C LEU A 442 -10.99 13.71 8.10
N ALA A 443 -10.11 14.04 7.17
CA ALA A 443 -9.05 13.15 6.70
C ALA A 443 -8.09 12.81 7.85
N ASP A 444 -7.68 13.80 8.65
CA ASP A 444 -6.84 13.57 9.83
C ASP A 444 -7.54 12.67 10.85
N LEU A 445 -8.82 12.94 11.18
CA LEU A 445 -9.61 12.09 12.06
C LEU A 445 -9.72 10.64 11.56
N THR A 446 -9.90 10.47 10.25
CA THR A 446 -10.06 9.16 9.61
C THR A 446 -8.77 8.37 9.65
N ARG A 447 -7.64 9.02 9.36
CA ARG A 447 -6.30 8.43 9.43
C ARG A 447 -5.93 8.05 10.85
N ASP A 448 -6.08 8.97 11.80
CA ASP A 448 -5.68 8.76 13.20
C ASP A 448 -6.47 7.62 13.86
N ALA A 449 -7.69 7.37 13.40
CA ALA A 449 -8.55 6.29 13.86
C ALA A 449 -8.51 5.02 12.99
N ALA A 450 -7.66 4.98 11.96
CA ALA A 450 -7.57 3.88 10.97
C ALA A 450 -8.94 3.47 10.41
N LEU A 451 -9.79 4.47 10.11
CA LEU A 451 -11.13 4.26 9.59
C LEU A 451 -11.10 4.10 8.07
N PRO A 452 -12.03 3.33 7.48
CA PRO A 452 -12.28 3.38 6.04
C PRO A 452 -12.59 4.82 5.58
N PRO A 453 -12.36 5.15 4.29
CA PRO A 453 -12.57 6.49 3.76
C PRO A 453 -13.96 7.04 4.07
N LYS A 454 -14.06 8.36 4.27
CA LYS A 454 -15.30 9.06 4.58
C LYS A 454 -15.92 9.68 3.34
N LEU A 455 -17.24 9.59 3.26
CA LEU A 455 -18.01 10.23 2.19
C LEU A 455 -18.36 11.66 2.59
N VAL A 456 -17.95 12.64 1.79
CA VAL A 456 -18.34 14.04 1.94
C VAL A 456 -19.12 14.47 0.72
N VAL A 457 -20.38 14.82 0.93
CA VAL A 457 -21.27 15.32 -0.12
C VAL A 457 -21.40 16.83 0.03
N VAL A 458 -21.13 17.57 -1.04
CA VAL A 458 -21.33 19.03 -1.07
C VAL A 458 -22.46 19.33 -2.03
N ARG A 459 -23.58 19.86 -1.51
CA ARG A 459 -24.77 20.13 -2.32
C ARG A 459 -24.70 21.50 -2.99
N SER A 460 -25.00 21.53 -4.29
CA SER A 460 -25.13 22.73 -5.12
C SER A 460 -26.10 23.77 -4.51
N PRO A 461 -25.92 25.09 -4.74
CA PRO A 461 -24.95 25.74 -5.62
C PRO A 461 -23.54 25.87 -5.00
N VAL A 462 -22.53 25.40 -5.74
CA VAL A 462 -21.09 25.51 -5.39
C VAL A 462 -20.25 25.71 -6.65
N ASP A 463 -19.07 26.33 -6.54
CA ASP A 463 -18.06 26.24 -7.60
C ASP A 463 -17.39 24.87 -7.52
N ALA A 464 -17.89 23.94 -8.34
CA ALA A 464 -17.43 22.56 -8.34
C ALA A 464 -15.99 22.41 -8.85
N SER A 465 -15.45 23.37 -9.61
CA SER A 465 -14.13 23.24 -10.23
C SER A 465 -12.98 23.20 -9.20
N ALA A 466 -13.19 23.78 -8.02
CA ALA A 466 -12.25 23.78 -6.90
C ALA A 466 -12.45 22.58 -5.94
N MET A 467 -13.48 21.76 -6.14
CA MET A 467 -13.86 20.65 -5.24
C MET A 467 -13.10 19.37 -5.63
N VAL A 468 -11.78 19.40 -5.44
CA VAL A 468 -10.86 18.27 -5.68
C VAL A 468 -10.10 17.98 -4.39
N THR A 469 -9.93 16.69 -4.08
CA THR A 469 -9.14 16.22 -2.95
C THR A 469 -8.07 15.24 -3.44
N SER A 470 -6.88 15.32 -2.86
CA SER A 470 -5.81 14.34 -3.04
C SER A 470 -5.65 13.41 -1.82
N ARG A 471 -6.59 13.51 -0.86
CA ARG A 471 -6.56 12.76 0.40
C ARG A 471 -7.29 11.42 0.22
N PRO A 472 -6.62 10.25 0.39
CA PRO A 472 -7.26 8.94 0.26
C PRO A 472 -8.31 8.68 1.35
N GLU A 473 -8.26 9.44 2.45
CA GLU A 473 -9.20 9.32 3.56
C GLU A 473 -10.60 9.86 3.27
N VAL A 474 -10.78 10.69 2.23
CA VAL A 474 -12.05 11.37 1.98
C VAL A 474 -12.42 11.30 0.51
N ASN A 475 -13.60 10.75 0.23
CA ASN A 475 -14.24 10.82 -1.07
C ASN A 475 -15.21 12.01 -1.11
N LEU A 476 -14.90 13.00 -1.95
CA LEU A 476 -15.70 14.20 -2.14
C LEU A 476 -16.65 14.03 -3.34
N VAL A 477 -17.94 14.23 -3.10
CA VAL A 477 -19.01 14.17 -4.12
C VAL A 477 -19.68 15.52 -4.22
N VAL A 478 -19.72 16.10 -5.43
CA VAL A 478 -20.53 17.29 -5.69
C VAL A 478 -21.94 16.84 -6.09
N GLN A 479 -22.94 17.23 -5.32
CA GLN A 479 -24.33 16.82 -5.53
C GLN A 479 -25.15 17.93 -6.19
N VAL A 480 -25.67 17.63 -7.38
CA VAL A 480 -26.53 18.50 -8.17
C VAL A 480 -27.94 18.52 -7.57
N ASP A 481 -28.51 19.72 -7.40
CA ASP A 481 -29.88 19.91 -6.94
C ASP A 481 -30.86 19.79 -8.13
N GLY A 482 -31.68 18.73 -8.12
CA GLY A 482 -32.69 18.46 -9.13
C GLY A 482 -33.96 19.31 -9.04
N GLY A 483 -34.05 20.25 -8.09
CA GLY A 483 -35.20 21.14 -7.90
C GLY A 483 -35.56 22.00 -9.11
N ALA A 484 -34.62 22.20 -10.04
CA ALA A 484 -34.84 22.92 -11.30
C ALA A 484 -35.55 22.09 -12.38
N VAL A 485 -35.73 20.77 -12.20
CA VAL A 485 -36.43 19.91 -13.16
C VAL A 485 -37.91 20.29 -13.21
N THR A 486 -38.41 20.55 -14.43
CA THR A 486 -39.82 20.87 -14.68
C THR A 486 -40.40 19.93 -15.74
N PRO A 487 -41.51 19.21 -15.45
CA PRO A 487 -42.12 18.33 -16.41
C PRO A 487 -42.76 19.11 -17.56
N ALA A 488 -42.92 18.47 -18.71
CA ALA A 488 -43.70 19.02 -19.81
C ALA A 488 -45.15 19.29 -19.36
N SER A 489 -45.68 20.45 -19.78
CA SER A 489 -47.04 20.86 -19.47
C SER A 489 -47.76 21.29 -20.74
N ASP A 490 -48.96 20.75 -20.95
CA ASP A 490 -49.85 21.12 -22.05
C ASP A 490 -50.64 22.41 -21.77
N VAL A 491 -50.41 23.06 -20.61
CA VAL A 491 -51.09 24.30 -20.24
C VAL A 491 -50.52 25.48 -21.05
N PRO A 492 -51.34 26.23 -21.81
CA PRO A 492 -50.85 27.39 -22.56
C PRO A 492 -50.21 28.44 -21.65
N GLY A 493 -48.96 28.81 -21.95
CA GLY A 493 -48.18 29.77 -21.18
C GLY A 493 -47.41 29.19 -19.98
N ALA A 494 -47.40 27.87 -19.81
CA ALA A 494 -46.53 27.21 -18.84
C ALA A 494 -45.03 27.43 -19.19
N PRO A 495 -44.13 27.47 -18.20
CA PRO A 495 -42.69 27.46 -18.44
C PRO A 495 -42.27 26.26 -19.29
N ALA A 496 -41.17 26.41 -20.04
CA ALA A 496 -40.59 25.29 -20.77
C ALA A 496 -40.19 24.16 -19.81
N ALA A 497 -40.36 22.92 -20.26
CA ALA A 497 -39.84 21.76 -19.56
C ALA A 497 -38.31 21.83 -19.49
N VAL A 498 -37.77 21.47 -18.34
CA VAL A 498 -36.34 21.34 -18.08
C VAL A 498 -36.10 19.91 -17.65
N SER A 499 -35.33 19.16 -18.45
CA SER A 499 -35.00 17.77 -18.16
C SER A 499 -33.86 17.65 -17.15
N ALA A 500 -33.74 16.48 -16.52
CA ALA A 500 -32.61 16.17 -15.65
C ALA A 500 -31.26 16.31 -16.38
N GLY A 501 -31.19 15.87 -17.63
CA GLY A 501 -29.99 16.00 -18.46
C GLY A 501 -29.57 17.45 -18.70
N GLN A 502 -30.53 18.37 -18.87
CA GLN A 502 -30.22 19.80 -19.02
C GLN A 502 -29.70 20.43 -17.72
N VAL A 503 -30.26 20.03 -16.57
CA VAL A 503 -29.75 20.46 -15.26
C VAL A 503 -28.34 19.91 -15.04
N TRP A 504 -28.11 18.64 -15.39
CA TRP A 504 -26.83 17.96 -15.24
C TRP A 504 -25.73 18.57 -16.11
N GLU A 505 -25.98 18.76 -17.41
CA GLU A 505 -25.02 19.36 -18.36
C GLU A 505 -24.63 20.78 -17.97
N GLY A 506 -25.54 21.54 -17.35
CA GLY A 506 -25.26 22.89 -16.85
C GLY A 506 -24.47 22.93 -15.54
N ALA A 507 -24.44 21.83 -14.77
CA ALA A 507 -23.80 21.77 -13.46
C ALA A 507 -22.45 21.03 -13.47
N VAL A 508 -22.34 19.97 -14.29
CA VAL A 508 -21.15 19.12 -14.34
C VAL A 508 -20.01 19.82 -15.07
N VAL A 509 -18.87 19.91 -14.40
CA VAL A 509 -17.65 20.52 -14.92
C VAL A 509 -16.45 19.61 -14.70
N PRO A 510 -15.35 19.78 -15.46
CA PRO A 510 -14.09 19.12 -15.12
C PRO A 510 -13.60 19.53 -13.72
N GLY A 511 -13.03 18.59 -12.97
CA GLY A 511 -12.49 18.83 -11.63
C GLY A 511 -12.90 17.73 -10.64
N PRO A 512 -14.15 17.72 -10.15
CA PRO A 512 -14.63 16.68 -9.24
C PRO A 512 -14.51 15.29 -9.83
N ALA A 513 -13.99 14.36 -9.03
CA ALA A 513 -13.92 12.95 -9.39
C ALA A 513 -15.32 12.30 -9.40
N TRP A 514 -16.22 12.76 -8.52
CA TRP A 514 -17.50 12.13 -8.26
C TRP A 514 -18.67 13.12 -8.22
N TRP A 515 -19.79 12.69 -8.79
CA TRP A 515 -21.02 13.50 -8.89
C TRP A 515 -22.19 12.78 -8.25
N GLY A 516 -23.13 13.56 -7.70
CA GLY A 516 -24.35 13.05 -7.10
C GLY A 516 -25.58 13.81 -7.56
N TRP A 517 -26.75 13.26 -7.29
CA TRP A 517 -28.06 13.86 -7.58
C TRP A 517 -28.90 13.97 -6.30
N TRP A 518 -29.51 15.13 -6.07
CA TRP A 518 -30.55 15.31 -5.06
C TRP A 518 -31.91 15.49 -5.75
N GLN A 519 -32.86 14.63 -5.41
CA GLN A 519 -34.20 14.65 -5.99
C GLN A 519 -34.98 15.90 -5.56
N GLY A 520 -35.43 16.67 -6.55
CA GLY A 520 -36.38 17.77 -6.33
C GLY A 520 -37.83 17.27 -6.22
N ALA A 521 -38.77 18.21 -6.16
CA ALA A 521 -40.21 17.90 -6.10
C ALA A 521 -40.72 17.07 -7.30
N ASN A 522 -40.06 17.20 -8.46
CA ASN A 522 -40.29 16.39 -9.65
C ASN A 522 -39.20 15.32 -9.72
N ALA A 523 -39.45 14.18 -9.06
CA ALA A 523 -38.48 13.10 -8.99
C ALA A 523 -38.16 12.49 -10.37
N VAL A 524 -36.88 12.26 -10.60
CA VAL A 524 -36.32 11.69 -11.84
C VAL A 524 -36.24 10.17 -11.69
N SER A 525 -36.58 9.45 -12.75
CA SER A 525 -36.55 7.98 -12.75
C SER A 525 -35.13 7.42 -12.73
N LEU A 526 -34.98 6.15 -12.32
CA LEU A 526 -33.68 5.47 -12.36
C LEU A 526 -33.05 5.49 -13.76
N GLY A 527 -33.81 5.13 -14.80
CA GLY A 527 -33.28 5.08 -16.16
C GLY A 527 -32.78 6.43 -16.66
N GLU A 528 -33.39 7.53 -16.21
CA GLU A 528 -32.91 8.88 -16.50
C GLU A 528 -31.63 9.23 -15.74
N LEU A 529 -31.51 8.84 -14.46
CA LEU A 529 -30.29 9.04 -13.67
C LEU A 529 -29.11 8.25 -14.21
N GLN A 530 -29.32 6.99 -14.61
CA GLN A 530 -28.30 6.14 -15.22
C GLN A 530 -27.87 6.64 -16.61
N ALA A 531 -28.72 7.41 -17.30
CA ALA A 531 -28.38 8.01 -18.58
C ALA A 531 -27.54 9.29 -18.47
N LEU A 532 -27.35 9.83 -17.26
CA LEU A 532 -26.47 10.97 -17.02
C LEU A 532 -25.00 10.53 -17.16
N ASN A 533 -24.16 11.44 -17.68
CA ASN A 533 -22.74 11.18 -17.86
C ASN A 533 -21.90 12.32 -17.23
N PRO A 534 -21.03 12.02 -16.23
CA PRO A 534 -20.92 10.73 -15.54
C PRO A 534 -22.21 10.38 -14.79
N ALA A 535 -22.43 9.10 -14.48
CA ALA A 535 -23.59 8.67 -13.70
C ALA A 535 -23.42 9.11 -12.22
N PRO A 536 -24.51 9.52 -11.54
CA PRO A 536 -24.43 9.94 -10.14
C PRO A 536 -24.15 8.74 -9.22
N VAL A 537 -23.12 8.87 -8.36
CA VAL A 537 -22.74 7.84 -7.37
C VAL A 537 -23.41 8.03 -6.01
N VAL A 538 -24.02 9.20 -5.77
CA VAL A 538 -24.85 9.48 -4.59
C VAL A 538 -26.17 10.06 -5.04
N VAL A 539 -27.28 9.34 -4.79
CA VAL A 539 -28.64 9.79 -5.10
C VAL A 539 -29.42 9.93 -3.79
N THR A 540 -29.90 11.13 -3.48
CA THR A 540 -30.68 11.35 -2.24
C THR A 540 -32.01 12.02 -2.51
N SER A 541 -33.02 11.79 -1.67
CA SER A 541 -34.33 12.44 -1.75
C SER A 541 -34.79 13.01 -0.41
N GLY A 542 -35.65 14.03 -0.46
CA GLY A 542 -36.41 14.45 0.71
C GLY A 542 -37.39 13.37 1.18
N SER A 543 -37.70 13.34 2.48
CA SER A 543 -38.80 12.55 3.06
C SER A 543 -40.17 13.07 2.66
#